data_AF-A0A359KBA4-F1
#
_entry.id   AF-A0A359KBA4-F1
#
_cell.length_a   1.000
_cell.length_b   1.000
_cell.length_c   1.000
_cell.angle_alpha   90.00
_cell.angle_beta   90.00
_cell.angle_gamma   90.00
#
_symmetry.space_group_name_H-M   'P 1'
#
loop_
_entity.id
_entity.type
_entity.pdbx_description
1 polymer ?
#
loop_
_entity_poly.entity_id
_entity_poly.type
_entity_poly.pdbx_seq_one_letter_code
_entity_poly.pdbx_strand_id
1 'polypeptide(L)'
;MIDTPVPASFLLLVILVLPFIGAMIASGLPRHARTAAAILSWIIALISVGCLAVLWPRFQDGEVLKLTLAWLPSLGVNLTIRLDGLSWLFSALILGIGALVVLYARYYMSPKDPVPRFFSFLLAFMGAMQGVVLSGNLIQLVVFWELTSLFSFLLIGYWHQNASAREGARMALSITATGGVALLVGMILIGRIVGSYELDAVIGARDVILASPLYPVALGLILIGALTKSAQFPFHIWLPRAMAAPTPVSAYLHSATMVKAGVFLLMRFWPVFGETEMWYFVVGGLGLTTLLVGAWCAIFQHDLKGLLAYSTISHLGLICLLLGLGSDLGAIAAIFHTINHATFK
;
A
#
# COMPACT_ATOMS: atom_id res chain seq x y z
N MET A 1 3.99 30.67 -9.23
CA MET A 1 2.91 30.02 -8.45
C MET A 1 1.68 29.93 -9.34
N ILE A 2 1.31 28.75 -9.83
CA ILE A 2 0.02 28.56 -10.49
C ILE A 2 -1.02 28.52 -9.38
N ASP A 3 -1.73 29.62 -9.14
CA ASP A 3 -2.87 29.64 -8.23
C ASP A 3 -3.96 28.73 -8.79
N THR A 4 -4.08 27.54 -8.21
CA THR A 4 -5.22 26.66 -8.49
C THR A 4 -6.45 27.32 -7.87
N PRO A 5 -7.59 27.41 -8.58
CA PRO A 5 -8.82 28.03 -8.04
C PRO A 5 -9.36 27.29 -6.80
N VAL A 6 -8.85 26.09 -6.52
CA VAL A 6 -9.20 25.26 -5.37
C VAL A 6 -7.97 25.14 -4.44
N PRO A 7 -8.11 25.32 -3.12
CA PRO A 7 -7.01 25.16 -2.17
C PRO A 7 -6.41 23.74 -2.19
N ALA A 8 -5.08 23.64 -2.16
CA ALA A 8 -4.39 22.33 -2.17
C ALA A 8 -4.80 21.43 -0.98
N SER A 9 -5.04 22.01 0.20
CA SER A 9 -5.52 21.29 1.39
C SER A 9 -6.86 20.60 1.16
N PHE A 10 -7.78 21.24 0.42
CA PHE A 10 -9.07 20.65 0.06
C PHE A 10 -8.88 19.47 -0.90
N LEU A 11 -8.01 19.61 -1.91
CA LEU A 11 -7.70 18.52 -2.85
C LEU A 11 -7.12 17.30 -2.13
N LEU A 12 -6.22 17.50 -1.16
CA LEU A 12 -5.68 16.43 -0.32
C LEU A 12 -6.77 15.69 0.46
N LEU A 13 -7.71 16.43 1.04
CA LEU A 13 -8.84 15.85 1.77
C LEU A 13 -9.74 15.03 0.82
N VAL A 14 -10.03 15.55 -0.37
CA VAL A 14 -10.84 14.86 -1.38
C VAL A 14 -10.17 13.55 -1.80
N ILE A 15 -8.86 13.55 -2.08
CA ILE A 15 -8.13 12.33 -2.47
C ILE A 15 -8.22 11.25 -1.39
N LEU A 16 -8.12 11.62 -0.11
CA LEU A 16 -8.19 10.68 1.01
C LEU A 16 -9.62 10.19 1.27
N VAL A 17 -10.59 11.10 1.34
CA VAL A 17 -11.93 10.82 1.90
C VAL A 17 -12.93 10.35 0.84
N LEU A 18 -12.82 10.82 -0.41
CA LEU A 18 -13.80 10.53 -1.45
C LEU A 18 -13.97 9.02 -1.73
N PRO A 19 -12.92 8.18 -1.76
CA PRO A 19 -13.09 6.73 -1.90
C PRO A 19 -13.91 6.11 -0.76
N PHE A 20 -13.76 6.57 0.49
CA PHE A 20 -14.56 6.08 1.61
C PHE A 20 -16.02 6.52 1.51
N ILE A 21 -16.30 7.75 1.09
CA ILE A 21 -17.66 8.23 0.81
C ILE A 21 -18.29 7.37 -0.29
N GLY A 22 -17.55 7.11 -1.37
CA GLY A 22 -17.96 6.21 -2.43
C GLY A 22 -18.27 4.81 -1.96
N ALA A 23 -17.44 4.26 -1.09
CA ALA A 23 -17.65 2.95 -0.52
C ALA A 23 -18.96 2.87 0.28
N MET A 24 -19.27 3.90 1.07
CA MET A 24 -20.52 3.98 1.84
C MET A 24 -21.73 4.08 0.90
N ILE A 25 -21.69 4.95 -0.11
CA ILE A 25 -22.78 5.09 -1.09
C ILE A 25 -22.98 3.76 -1.86
N ALA A 26 -21.89 3.13 -2.32
CA ALA A 26 -21.96 1.86 -3.04
C ALA A 26 -22.53 0.73 -2.17
N SER A 27 -22.31 0.75 -0.86
CA SER A 27 -22.87 -0.24 0.07
C SER A 27 -24.39 -0.16 0.20
N GLY A 28 -24.96 1.05 0.04
CA GLY A 28 -26.40 1.30 0.11
C GLY A 28 -27.14 1.04 -1.21
N LEU A 29 -26.43 0.78 -2.31
CA LEU A 29 -27.06 0.52 -3.60
C LEU A 29 -27.76 -0.86 -3.63
N PRO A 30 -28.89 -0.99 -4.37
CA PRO A 30 -29.57 -2.27 -4.54
C PRO A 30 -28.63 -3.33 -5.13
N ARG A 31 -28.75 -4.60 -4.71
CA ARG A 31 -27.84 -5.70 -5.13
C ARG A 31 -27.64 -5.83 -6.64
N HIS A 32 -28.64 -5.45 -7.43
CA HIS A 32 -28.62 -5.54 -8.90
C HIS A 32 -28.15 -4.26 -9.60
N ALA A 33 -27.78 -3.20 -8.86
CA ALA A 33 -27.35 -1.90 -9.37
C ALA A 33 -25.89 -1.91 -9.88
N ARG A 34 -25.50 -2.94 -10.63
CA ARG A 34 -24.14 -3.17 -11.13
C ARG A 34 -23.57 -1.97 -11.90
N THR A 35 -24.39 -1.35 -12.75
CA THR A 35 -23.96 -0.20 -13.58
C THR A 35 -23.77 1.06 -12.76
N ALA A 36 -24.74 1.37 -11.89
CA ALA A 36 -24.64 2.53 -11.02
C ALA A 36 -23.41 2.44 -10.10
N ALA A 37 -23.16 1.26 -9.50
CA ALA A 37 -22.00 1.05 -8.63
C ALA A 37 -20.67 1.20 -9.39
N ALA A 38 -20.58 0.68 -10.61
CA ALA A 38 -19.38 0.83 -11.45
C ALA A 38 -19.15 2.28 -11.88
N ILE A 39 -20.20 2.98 -12.35
CA ILE A 39 -20.11 4.39 -12.75
C ILE A 39 -19.70 5.27 -11.57
N LEU A 40 -20.34 5.09 -10.40
CA LEU A 40 -19.99 5.79 -9.17
C LEU A 40 -18.51 5.60 -8.83
N SER A 41 -18.05 4.34 -8.81
CA SER A 41 -16.66 4.01 -8.46
C SER A 41 -15.67 4.62 -9.45
N TRP A 42 -16.04 4.66 -10.73
CA TRP A 42 -15.18 5.18 -11.79
C TRP A 42 -15.10 6.70 -11.73
N ILE A 43 -16.23 7.39 -11.54
CA ILE A 43 -16.28 8.84 -11.32
C ILE A 43 -15.42 9.23 -10.11
N ILE A 44 -15.52 8.50 -9.00
CA ILE A 44 -14.72 8.76 -7.81
C ILE A 44 -13.23 8.62 -8.08
N ALA A 45 -12.82 7.54 -8.74
CA ALA A 45 -11.43 7.33 -9.11
C ALA A 45 -10.92 8.45 -10.05
N LEU A 46 -11.72 8.85 -11.06
CA LEU A 46 -11.37 9.91 -12.00
C LEU A 46 -11.28 11.29 -11.34
N ILE A 47 -12.19 11.62 -10.41
CA ILE A 47 -12.10 12.86 -9.63
C ILE A 47 -10.81 12.87 -8.81
N SER A 48 -10.48 11.78 -8.10
CA SER A 48 -9.26 11.69 -7.32
C SER A 48 -7.99 11.78 -8.20
N VAL A 49 -7.97 11.15 -9.38
CA VAL A 49 -6.89 11.31 -10.37
C VAL A 49 -6.79 12.76 -10.84
N GLY A 50 -7.91 13.41 -11.12
CA GLY A 50 -7.95 14.82 -11.52
C GLY A 50 -7.38 15.73 -10.43
N CYS A 51 -7.77 15.54 -9.17
CA CYS A 51 -7.19 16.26 -8.03
C CYS A 51 -5.67 16.06 -7.95
N LEU A 52 -5.19 14.83 -8.13
CA LEU A 52 -3.76 14.52 -8.09
C LEU A 52 -2.98 15.17 -9.25
N ALA A 53 -3.55 15.15 -10.45
CA ALA A 53 -2.96 15.77 -11.65
C ALA A 53 -2.85 17.29 -11.51
N VAL A 54 -3.86 17.95 -10.93
CA VAL A 54 -3.82 19.39 -10.64
C VAL A 54 -2.68 19.76 -9.67
N LEU A 55 -2.33 18.85 -8.76
CA LEU A 55 -1.24 19.06 -7.80
C LEU A 55 0.17 18.78 -8.39
N TRP A 56 0.29 18.14 -9.56
CA TRP A 56 1.59 17.76 -10.15
C TRP A 56 2.61 18.91 -10.27
N PRO A 57 2.25 20.13 -10.75
CA PRO A 57 3.21 21.21 -10.93
C PRO A 57 3.92 21.65 -9.63
N ARG A 58 3.33 21.38 -8.46
CA ARG A 58 3.88 21.74 -7.15
C ARG A 58 5.12 20.93 -6.80
N PHE A 59 5.24 19.70 -7.32
CA PHE A 59 6.33 18.79 -6.97
C PHE A 59 7.60 18.97 -7.81
N GLN A 60 7.57 19.83 -8.83
CA GLN A 60 8.74 20.07 -9.69
C GLN A 60 9.92 20.66 -8.92
N ASP A 61 9.65 21.47 -7.88
CA ASP A 61 10.64 22.11 -7.03
C ASP A 61 10.85 21.38 -5.68
N GLY A 62 10.33 20.15 -5.54
CA GLY A 62 10.45 19.36 -4.30
C GLY A 62 9.54 19.80 -3.15
N GLU A 63 8.49 20.59 -3.42
CA GLU A 63 7.50 21.01 -2.43
C GLU A 63 6.85 19.79 -1.74
N VAL A 64 6.60 19.88 -0.43
CA VAL A 64 5.84 18.89 0.33
C VAL A 64 4.57 19.53 0.85
N LEU A 65 3.43 19.11 0.30
CA LEU A 65 2.12 19.62 0.71
C LEU A 65 1.67 18.91 1.98
N LYS A 66 1.17 19.68 2.95
CA LYS A 66 0.72 19.17 4.25
C LYS A 66 -0.61 19.77 4.66
N LEU A 67 -1.49 18.93 5.19
CA LEU A 67 -2.67 19.31 5.94
C LEU A 67 -2.65 18.53 7.26
N THR A 68 -2.56 19.23 8.38
CA THR A 68 -2.54 18.61 9.71
C THR A 68 -3.82 18.92 10.46
N LEU A 69 -4.49 17.87 10.93
CA LEU A 69 -5.66 17.93 11.78
C LEU A 69 -5.33 17.29 13.13
N ALA A 70 -5.68 17.97 14.22
CA ALA A 70 -5.53 17.42 15.56
C ALA A 70 -6.42 16.17 15.71
N TRP A 71 -5.85 15.05 16.16
CA TRP A 71 -6.60 13.80 16.32
C TRP A 71 -6.59 13.28 17.76
N LEU A 72 -5.41 12.95 18.31
CA LEU A 72 -5.24 12.57 19.72
C LEU A 72 -4.09 13.41 20.33
N PRO A 73 -4.33 14.70 20.63
CA PRO A 73 -3.28 15.63 21.08
C PRO A 73 -2.59 15.19 22.36
N SER A 74 -3.31 14.54 23.28
CA SER A 74 -2.75 14.01 24.54
C SER A 74 -1.70 12.91 24.34
N LEU A 75 -1.69 12.27 23.17
CA LEU A 75 -0.73 11.24 22.79
C LEU A 75 0.29 11.73 21.75
N GLY A 76 0.24 13.01 21.38
CA GLY A 76 1.10 13.56 20.31
C GLY A 76 0.80 12.99 18.93
N VAL A 77 -0.43 12.52 18.68
CA VAL A 77 -0.84 11.92 17.40
C VAL A 77 -1.75 12.88 16.64
N ASN A 78 -1.34 13.25 15.44
CA ASN A 78 -2.14 14.04 14.51
C ASN A 78 -2.56 13.21 13.30
N LEU A 79 -3.61 13.67 12.62
CA LEU A 79 -3.93 13.23 11.27
C LEU A 79 -3.25 14.22 10.31
N THR A 80 -2.03 13.89 9.90
CA THR A 80 -1.24 14.66 8.93
C THR A 80 -1.38 14.00 7.56
N ILE A 81 -2.02 14.69 6.62
CA ILE A 81 -2.03 14.33 5.20
C ILE A 81 -0.82 14.98 4.56
N ARG A 82 0.16 14.18 4.15
CA ARG A 82 1.44 14.60 3.58
C ARG A 82 1.59 14.04 2.18
N LEU A 83 1.72 14.91 1.19
CA LEU A 83 1.96 14.56 -0.20
C LEU A 83 3.31 15.12 -0.64
N ASP A 84 4.28 14.22 -0.87
CA ASP A 84 5.58 14.49 -1.51
C ASP A 84 5.68 13.74 -2.85
N GLY A 85 6.81 13.84 -3.56
CA GLY A 85 6.99 13.16 -4.86
C GLY A 85 6.78 11.64 -4.80
N LEU A 86 7.26 10.96 -3.75
CA LEU A 86 7.05 9.52 -3.56
C LEU A 86 5.56 9.19 -3.33
N SER A 87 4.90 9.96 -2.45
CA SER A 87 3.46 9.80 -2.17
C SER A 87 2.63 10.05 -3.42
N TRP A 88 2.98 11.08 -4.21
CA TRP A 88 2.30 11.40 -5.46
C TRP A 88 2.39 10.24 -6.45
N LEU A 89 3.59 9.68 -6.64
CA LEU A 89 3.80 8.55 -7.53
C LEU A 89 2.95 7.34 -7.12
N PHE A 90 2.98 6.94 -5.86
CA PHE A 90 2.17 5.82 -5.38
C PHE A 90 0.68 6.14 -5.43
N SER A 91 0.27 7.38 -5.13
CA SER A 91 -1.13 7.80 -5.26
C SER A 91 -1.61 7.69 -6.70
N ALA A 92 -0.77 8.07 -7.67
CA ALA A 92 -1.06 7.95 -9.10
C ALA A 92 -1.21 6.48 -9.53
N LEU A 93 -0.35 5.59 -9.05
CA LEU A 93 -0.48 4.14 -9.30
C LEU A 93 -1.77 3.58 -8.71
N ILE A 94 -2.06 3.89 -7.44
CA ILE A 94 -3.26 3.40 -6.74
C ILE A 94 -4.53 3.88 -7.44
N LEU A 95 -4.64 5.17 -7.77
CA LEU A 95 -5.84 5.75 -8.35
C LEU A 95 -5.97 5.44 -9.85
N GLY A 96 -4.88 5.54 -10.60
CA GLY A 96 -4.85 5.29 -12.05
C GLY A 96 -5.16 3.83 -12.38
N ILE A 97 -4.42 2.89 -11.79
CA ILE A 97 -4.69 1.46 -12.00
C ILE A 97 -6.04 1.08 -11.36
N GLY A 98 -6.42 1.73 -10.26
CA GLY A 98 -7.74 1.55 -9.65
C GLY A 98 -8.89 1.93 -10.58
N ALA A 99 -8.78 3.04 -11.31
CA ALA A 99 -9.77 3.45 -12.31
C ALA A 99 -9.90 2.42 -13.45
N LEU A 100 -8.76 1.89 -13.93
CA LEU A 100 -8.75 0.84 -14.96
C LEU A 100 -9.35 -0.47 -14.44
N VAL A 101 -9.03 -0.87 -13.21
CA VAL A 101 -9.60 -2.06 -12.56
C VAL A 101 -11.11 -1.89 -12.38
N VAL A 102 -11.60 -0.72 -11.97
CA VAL A 102 -13.03 -0.46 -11.83
C VAL A 102 -13.76 -0.66 -13.17
N LEU A 103 -13.19 -0.11 -14.26
CA LEU A 103 -13.72 -0.28 -15.60
C LEU A 103 -13.74 -1.76 -16.00
N TYR A 104 -12.63 -2.47 -15.81
CA TYR A 104 -12.52 -3.91 -16.10
C TYR A 104 -13.51 -4.75 -15.26
N ALA A 105 -13.63 -4.46 -13.97
CA ALA A 105 -14.49 -5.18 -13.04
C ALA A 105 -15.96 -5.10 -13.43
N ARG A 106 -16.40 -4.00 -14.05
CA ARG A 106 -17.75 -3.91 -14.61
C ARG A 106 -18.00 -5.09 -15.56
N TYR A 107 -17.13 -5.29 -16.54
CA TYR A 107 -17.32 -6.29 -17.60
C TYR A 107 -17.03 -7.71 -17.11
N TYR A 108 -16.15 -7.85 -16.12
CA TYR A 108 -15.82 -9.14 -15.53
C TYR A 108 -16.92 -9.68 -14.60
N MET A 109 -17.46 -8.85 -13.71
CA MET A 109 -18.37 -9.31 -12.65
C MET A 109 -19.75 -9.69 -13.20
N SER A 110 -20.25 -10.86 -12.78
CA SER A 110 -21.55 -11.36 -13.21
C SER A 110 -22.69 -10.44 -12.74
N PRO A 111 -23.74 -10.21 -13.54
CA PRO A 111 -24.95 -9.53 -13.07
C PRO A 111 -25.65 -10.23 -11.89
N LYS A 112 -25.38 -11.53 -11.69
CA LYS A 112 -25.94 -12.33 -10.59
C LYS A 112 -25.21 -12.12 -9.26
N ASP A 113 -23.98 -11.61 -9.30
CA ASP A 113 -23.20 -11.32 -8.09
C ASP A 113 -23.71 -10.04 -7.40
N PRO A 114 -23.50 -9.89 -6.08
CA PRO A 114 -23.77 -8.65 -5.35
C PRO A 114 -22.70 -7.59 -5.66
N VAL A 115 -22.66 -7.10 -6.91
CA VAL A 115 -21.58 -6.24 -7.42
C VAL A 115 -21.41 -4.90 -6.67
N PRO A 116 -22.47 -4.23 -6.15
CA PRO A 116 -22.26 -3.03 -5.33
C PRO A 116 -21.42 -3.27 -4.07
N ARG A 117 -21.56 -4.46 -3.45
CA ARG A 117 -20.72 -4.86 -2.31
C ARG A 117 -19.26 -4.99 -2.72
N PHE A 118 -18.99 -5.54 -3.91
CA PHE A 118 -17.63 -5.62 -4.47
C PHE A 118 -17.02 -4.21 -4.62
N PHE A 119 -17.74 -3.29 -5.27
CA PHE A 119 -17.25 -1.93 -5.48
C PHE A 119 -17.10 -1.14 -4.18
N SER A 120 -17.98 -1.37 -3.19
CA SER A 120 -17.84 -0.80 -1.86
C SER A 120 -16.51 -1.20 -1.20
N PHE A 121 -16.19 -2.51 -1.19
CA PHE A 121 -14.91 -2.99 -0.64
C PHE A 121 -13.71 -2.50 -1.46
N LEU A 122 -13.82 -2.43 -2.78
CA LEU A 122 -12.74 -1.95 -3.65
C LEU A 122 -12.43 -0.47 -3.41
N LEU A 123 -13.46 0.38 -3.28
CA LEU A 123 -13.29 1.80 -2.96
C LEU A 123 -12.77 2.02 -1.54
N ALA A 124 -13.24 1.23 -0.56
CA ALA A 124 -12.73 1.31 0.81
C ALA A 124 -11.26 0.90 0.89
N PHE A 125 -10.86 -0.13 0.13
CA PHE A 125 -9.47 -0.54 -0.01
C PHE A 125 -8.63 0.55 -0.71
N MET A 126 -9.15 1.17 -1.77
CA MET A 126 -8.50 2.30 -2.45
C MET A 126 -8.26 3.48 -1.50
N GLY A 127 -9.27 3.85 -0.69
CA GLY A 127 -9.14 4.88 0.34
C GLY A 127 -8.12 4.51 1.42
N ALA A 128 -8.10 3.25 1.87
CA ALA A 128 -7.11 2.78 2.83
C ALA A 128 -5.68 2.85 2.28
N MET A 129 -5.48 2.48 1.02
CA MET A 129 -4.19 2.61 0.33
C MET A 129 -3.77 4.08 0.16
N GLN A 130 -4.70 4.98 -0.17
CA GLN A 130 -4.43 6.43 -0.15
C GLN A 130 -4.01 6.89 1.24
N GLY A 131 -4.72 6.44 2.29
CA GLY A 131 -4.37 6.74 3.66
C GLY A 131 -2.97 6.29 4.06
N VAL A 132 -2.52 5.10 3.64
CA VAL A 132 -1.14 4.63 3.87
C VAL A 132 -0.13 5.59 3.23
N VAL A 133 -0.32 5.93 1.95
CA VAL A 133 0.70 6.68 1.20
C VAL A 133 0.73 8.17 1.55
N LEU A 134 -0.41 8.73 1.93
CA LEU A 134 -0.56 10.12 2.34
C LEU A 134 -0.32 10.34 3.84
N SER A 135 0.01 9.30 4.61
CA SER A 135 0.25 9.46 6.05
C SER A 135 1.55 10.23 6.33
N GLY A 136 1.41 11.35 7.03
CA GLY A 136 2.51 12.13 7.61
C GLY A 136 2.78 11.81 9.08
N ASN A 137 2.01 10.91 9.70
CA ASN A 137 2.18 10.46 11.08
C ASN A 137 2.30 8.92 11.13
N LEU A 138 3.20 8.40 11.97
CA LEU A 138 3.48 6.96 12.05
C LEU A 138 2.28 6.13 12.51
N ILE A 139 1.54 6.62 13.51
CA ILE A 139 0.40 5.89 14.07
C ILE A 139 -0.76 5.90 13.07
N GLN A 140 -1.00 7.04 12.42
CA GLN A 140 -1.96 7.16 11.32
C GLN A 140 -1.65 6.16 10.20
N LEU A 141 -0.38 6.03 9.80
CA LEU A 141 0.05 5.07 8.78
C LEU A 141 -0.36 3.65 9.16
N VAL A 142 -0.12 3.25 10.42
CA VAL A 142 -0.48 1.90 10.91
C VAL A 142 -1.99 1.68 10.94
N VAL A 143 -2.79 2.70 11.25
CA VAL A 143 -4.26 2.57 11.17
C VAL A 143 -4.71 2.29 9.74
N PHE A 144 -4.24 3.06 8.77
CA PHE A 144 -4.56 2.79 7.37
C PHE A 144 -3.96 1.47 6.87
N TRP A 145 -2.80 1.08 7.38
CA TRP A 145 -2.18 -0.21 7.11
C TRP A 145 -3.10 -1.37 7.49
N GLU A 146 -3.71 -1.33 8.67
CA GLU A 146 -4.68 -2.36 9.09
C GLU A 146 -5.99 -2.28 8.32
N LEU A 147 -6.46 -1.08 7.96
CA LEU A 147 -7.62 -0.95 7.07
C LEU A 147 -7.38 -1.64 5.73
N THR A 148 -6.16 -1.57 5.17
CA THR A 148 -5.84 -2.34 3.95
C THR A 148 -5.85 -3.86 4.20
N SER A 149 -5.42 -4.34 5.38
CA SER A 149 -5.54 -5.77 5.76
C SER A 149 -7.01 -6.19 5.80
N LEU A 150 -7.88 -5.37 6.40
CA LEU A 150 -9.30 -5.66 6.56
C LEU A 150 -10.03 -5.68 5.21
N PHE A 151 -9.87 -4.66 4.38
CA PHE A 151 -10.57 -4.62 3.10
C PHE A 151 -10.02 -5.64 2.10
N SER A 152 -8.72 -5.95 2.14
CA SER A 152 -8.17 -7.05 1.33
C SER A 152 -8.72 -8.42 1.77
N PHE A 153 -8.88 -8.67 3.06
CA PHE A 153 -9.55 -9.88 3.57
C PHE A 153 -10.97 -10.01 2.99
N LEU A 154 -11.75 -8.94 3.01
CA LEU A 154 -13.12 -8.91 2.46
C LEU A 154 -13.15 -9.12 0.93
N LEU A 155 -12.16 -8.58 0.21
CA LEU A 155 -12.05 -8.73 -1.25
C LEU A 155 -11.58 -10.14 -1.65
N ILE A 156 -10.60 -10.71 -0.95
CA ILE A 156 -10.11 -12.08 -1.19
C ILE A 156 -11.24 -13.08 -0.88
N GLY A 157 -11.94 -12.87 0.24
CA GLY A 157 -13.07 -13.67 0.68
C GLY A 157 -14.40 -13.35 -0.01
N TYR A 158 -14.42 -12.63 -1.14
CA TYR A 158 -15.66 -12.14 -1.77
C TYR A 158 -16.68 -13.26 -2.02
N TRP A 159 -16.23 -14.35 -2.66
CA TRP A 159 -16.99 -15.60 -2.84
C TRP A 159 -16.79 -16.54 -1.65
N HIS A 160 -17.13 -16.05 -0.45
CA HIS A 160 -17.03 -16.77 0.82
C HIS A 160 -17.71 -18.14 0.86
N GLN A 161 -18.58 -18.49 -0.08
CA GLN A 161 -19.13 -19.84 -0.21
C GLN A 161 -18.05 -20.87 -0.56
N ASN A 162 -17.03 -20.46 -1.32
CA ASN A 162 -15.88 -21.30 -1.66
C ASN A 162 -14.93 -21.44 -0.47
N ALA A 163 -14.61 -22.69 -0.09
CA ALA A 163 -13.69 -22.99 1.00
C ALA A 163 -12.29 -22.42 0.77
N SER A 164 -11.78 -22.48 -0.47
CA SER A 164 -10.44 -21.96 -0.79
C SER A 164 -10.35 -20.44 -0.66
N ALA A 165 -11.42 -19.72 -1.02
CA ALA A 165 -11.50 -18.26 -0.83
C ALA A 165 -11.47 -17.88 0.65
N ARG A 166 -12.20 -18.62 1.51
CA ARG A 166 -12.18 -18.39 2.97
C ARG A 166 -10.81 -18.70 3.56
N GLU A 167 -10.17 -19.79 3.16
CA GLU A 167 -8.86 -20.17 3.65
C GLU A 167 -7.78 -19.16 3.23
N GLY A 168 -7.75 -18.79 1.95
CA GLY A 168 -6.84 -17.79 1.42
C GLY A 168 -6.99 -16.43 2.10
N ALA A 169 -8.23 -15.96 2.31
CA ALA A 169 -8.50 -14.72 3.02
C ALA A 169 -7.99 -14.76 4.47
N ARG A 170 -8.31 -15.83 5.22
CA ARG A 170 -7.86 -15.97 6.63
C ARG A 170 -6.34 -16.06 6.74
N MET A 171 -5.68 -16.78 5.84
CA MET A 171 -4.22 -16.85 5.83
C MET A 171 -3.60 -15.48 5.56
N ALA A 172 -4.07 -14.78 4.52
CA ALA A 172 -3.58 -13.44 4.18
C ALA A 172 -3.76 -12.46 5.34
N LEU A 173 -4.94 -12.45 5.97
CA LEU A 173 -5.19 -11.60 7.13
C LEU A 173 -4.29 -11.97 8.30
N SER A 174 -4.15 -13.25 8.63
CA SER A 174 -3.35 -13.69 9.78
C SER A 174 -1.88 -13.26 9.65
N ILE A 175 -1.27 -13.48 8.48
CA ILE A 175 0.12 -13.11 8.24
C ILE A 175 0.29 -11.59 8.22
N THR A 176 -0.57 -10.87 7.49
CA THR A 176 -0.41 -9.42 7.32
C THR A 176 -0.80 -8.61 8.55
N ALA A 177 -1.79 -9.04 9.33
CA ALA A 177 -2.16 -8.43 10.60
C ALA A 177 -1.11 -8.70 11.69
N THR A 178 -0.53 -9.91 11.74
CA THR A 178 0.60 -10.18 12.66
C THR A 178 1.77 -9.25 12.36
N GLY A 179 2.09 -9.06 11.08
CA GLY A 179 3.11 -8.11 10.66
C GLY A 179 2.76 -6.66 10.99
N GLY A 180 1.50 -6.26 10.83
CA GLY A 180 1.07 -4.90 11.18
C GLY A 180 1.02 -4.62 12.68
N VAL A 181 0.79 -5.63 13.53
CA VAL A 181 1.02 -5.52 14.98
C VAL A 181 2.51 -5.31 15.29
N ALA A 182 3.41 -6.07 14.65
CA ALA A 182 4.84 -5.82 14.79
C ALA A 182 5.22 -4.40 14.33
N LEU A 183 4.66 -3.96 13.20
CA LEU A 183 4.84 -2.60 12.69
C LEU A 183 4.39 -1.54 13.70
N LEU A 184 3.22 -1.72 14.34
CA LEU A 184 2.73 -0.80 15.37
C LEU A 184 3.73 -0.65 16.50
N VAL A 185 4.23 -1.77 17.04
CA VAL A 185 5.21 -1.75 18.13
C VAL A 185 6.51 -1.07 17.68
N GLY A 186 6.98 -1.36 16.47
CA GLY A 186 8.15 -0.70 15.88
C GLY A 186 7.99 0.81 15.75
N MET A 187 6.82 1.28 15.26
CA MET A 187 6.51 2.71 15.15
C MET A 187 6.39 3.40 16.51
N ILE A 188 5.85 2.72 17.52
CA ILE A 188 5.80 3.22 18.90
C ILE A 188 7.23 3.39 19.45
N LEU A 189 8.11 2.41 19.23
CA LEU A 189 9.50 2.50 19.68
C LEU A 189 10.24 3.65 18.99
N ILE A 190 10.12 3.79 17.68
CA ILE A 190 10.72 4.92 16.95
C ILE A 190 10.18 6.25 17.49
N GLY A 191 8.87 6.38 17.66
CA GLY A 191 8.29 7.61 18.20
C GLY A 191 8.75 7.93 19.62
N ARG A 192 9.04 6.92 20.45
CA ARG A 192 9.65 7.13 21.78
C ARG A 192 11.11 7.56 21.71
N ILE A 193 11.90 7.00 20.79
CA ILE A 193 13.30 7.39 20.58
C ILE A 193 13.39 8.84 20.09
N VAL A 194 12.53 9.22 19.15
CA VAL A 194 12.50 10.56 18.54
C VAL A 194 11.78 11.58 19.43
N GLY A 195 10.83 11.15 20.25
CA GLY A 195 9.93 12.02 21.01
C GLY A 195 8.76 12.59 20.19
N SER A 196 8.53 12.07 18.97
CA SER A 196 7.45 12.49 18.07
C SER A 196 7.03 11.37 17.13
N TYR A 197 5.74 11.35 16.76
CA TYR A 197 5.20 10.45 15.74
C TYR A 197 5.06 11.11 14.35
N GLU A 198 5.43 12.38 14.21
CA GLU A 198 5.43 13.05 12.90
C GLU A 198 6.59 12.53 12.04
N LEU A 199 6.29 12.15 10.80
CA LEU A 199 7.21 11.50 9.90
C LEU A 199 8.43 12.37 9.57
N ASP A 200 8.26 13.68 9.42
CA ASP A 200 9.39 14.57 9.12
C ASP A 200 10.35 14.70 10.32
N ALA A 201 9.84 14.64 11.55
CA ALA A 201 10.67 14.61 12.75
C ALA A 201 11.47 13.30 12.82
N VAL A 202 10.86 12.18 12.45
CA VAL A 202 11.51 10.87 12.39
C VAL A 202 12.60 10.84 11.32
N ILE A 203 12.33 11.38 10.13
CA ILE A 203 13.31 11.49 9.04
C ILE A 203 14.50 12.38 9.46
N GLY A 204 14.23 13.49 10.14
CA GLY A 204 15.27 14.39 10.65
C GLY A 204 16.06 13.86 11.85
N ALA A 205 15.62 12.77 12.49
CA ALA A 205 16.22 12.22 13.71
C ALA A 205 17.06 10.95 13.47
N ARG A 206 17.57 10.75 12.25
CA ARG A 206 18.37 9.57 11.87
C ARG A 206 19.47 9.24 12.88
N ASP A 207 20.33 10.20 13.22
CA ASP A 207 21.47 9.97 14.10
C ASP A 207 21.04 9.57 15.52
N VAL A 208 19.97 10.18 16.03
CA VAL A 208 19.37 9.84 17.33
C VAL A 208 18.81 8.42 17.32
N ILE A 209 18.15 8.04 16.23
CA ILE A 209 17.61 6.69 16.05
C ILE A 209 18.75 5.67 16.02
N LEU A 210 19.76 5.86 15.17
CA LEU A 210 20.87 4.91 15.00
C LEU A 210 21.74 4.78 16.26
N ALA A 211 21.86 5.84 17.06
CA ALA A 211 22.59 5.81 18.33
C ALA A 211 21.82 5.07 19.46
N SER A 212 20.52 4.82 19.29
CA SER A 212 19.69 4.19 20.32
C SER A 212 19.97 2.69 20.44
N PRO A 213 20.09 2.12 21.65
CA PRO A 213 20.21 0.67 21.84
C PRO A 213 18.95 -0.09 21.39
N LEU A 214 17.81 0.59 21.23
CA LEU A 214 16.56 0.00 20.78
C LEU A 214 16.44 -0.04 19.24
N TYR A 215 17.37 0.57 18.49
CA TYR A 215 17.32 0.62 17.03
C TYR A 215 17.17 -0.74 16.36
N PRO A 216 17.99 -1.78 16.68
CA PRO A 216 17.87 -3.08 16.01
C PRO A 216 16.49 -3.72 16.19
N VAL A 217 15.89 -3.55 17.37
CA VAL A 217 14.55 -4.07 17.69
C VAL A 217 13.49 -3.30 16.93
N ALA A 218 13.57 -1.96 16.92
CA ALA A 218 12.63 -1.11 16.19
C ALA A 218 12.68 -1.39 14.68
N LEU A 219 13.89 -1.50 14.10
CA LEU A 219 14.08 -1.84 12.70
C LEU A 219 13.51 -3.23 12.40
N GLY A 220 13.85 -4.26 13.18
CA GLY A 220 13.35 -5.62 12.96
C GLY A 220 11.82 -5.69 12.96
N LEU A 221 11.17 -5.00 13.89
CA LEU A 221 9.70 -4.93 13.97
C LEU A 221 9.07 -4.23 12.76
N ILE A 222 9.64 -3.11 12.31
CA ILE A 222 9.18 -2.39 11.11
C ILE A 222 9.39 -3.26 9.86
N LEU A 223 10.53 -3.95 9.76
CA LEU A 223 10.82 -4.84 8.65
C LEU A 223 9.86 -6.04 8.63
N ILE A 224 9.52 -6.66 9.77
CA ILE A 224 8.49 -7.71 9.81
C ILE A 224 7.16 -7.20 9.23
N GLY A 225 6.76 -5.97 9.57
CA GLY A 225 5.62 -5.30 8.95
C GLY A 225 5.74 -5.21 7.44
N ALA A 226 6.84 -4.63 6.94
CA ALA A 226 7.07 -4.47 5.51
C ALA A 226 7.06 -5.81 4.76
N LEU A 227 7.85 -6.78 5.23
CA LEU A 227 8.12 -8.07 4.60
C LEU A 227 6.89 -8.97 4.53
N THR A 228 6.04 -8.97 5.58
CA THR A 228 4.79 -9.73 5.57
C THR A 228 3.82 -9.21 4.50
N LYS A 229 3.69 -7.89 4.36
CA LYS A 229 2.77 -7.23 3.43
C LYS A 229 3.27 -7.27 1.98
N SER A 230 4.57 -7.20 1.75
CA SER A 230 5.19 -7.35 0.41
C SER A 230 5.52 -8.80 0.05
N ALA A 231 4.97 -9.77 0.78
CA ALA A 231 5.09 -11.20 0.50
C ALA A 231 6.55 -11.66 0.30
N GLN A 232 7.46 -11.18 1.15
CA GLN A 232 8.86 -11.59 1.14
C GLN A 232 9.05 -12.93 1.85
N PHE A 233 10.15 -13.60 1.60
CA PHE A 233 10.53 -14.81 2.33
C PHE A 233 10.72 -14.49 3.83
N PRO A 234 10.22 -15.32 4.76
CA PRO A 234 9.44 -16.56 4.56
C PRO A 234 7.92 -16.37 4.47
N PHE A 235 7.41 -15.14 4.55
CA PHE A 235 5.98 -14.80 4.62
C PHE A 235 5.22 -14.84 3.29
N HIS A 236 5.87 -15.12 2.17
CA HIS A 236 5.30 -15.10 0.81
C HIS A 236 4.09 -16.03 0.57
N ILE A 237 3.88 -17.03 1.42
CA ILE A 237 2.92 -18.13 1.22
C ILE A 237 1.45 -17.71 1.11
N TRP A 238 1.07 -16.54 1.64
CA TRP A 238 -0.31 -16.07 1.55
C TRP A 238 -0.69 -15.59 0.15
N LEU A 239 0.28 -15.09 -0.63
CA LEU A 239 -0.01 -14.44 -1.90
C LEU A 239 -0.55 -15.40 -2.96
N PRO A 240 0.04 -16.60 -3.18
CA PRO A 240 -0.54 -17.56 -4.11
C PRO A 240 -1.94 -18.02 -3.69
N ARG A 241 -2.19 -18.15 -2.38
CA ARG A 241 -3.52 -18.53 -1.86
C ARG A 241 -4.56 -17.42 -1.99
N ALA A 242 -4.13 -16.16 -1.98
CA ALA A 242 -5.01 -15.01 -2.21
C ALA A 242 -5.55 -14.93 -3.65
N MET A 243 -4.98 -15.70 -4.60
CA MET A 243 -5.44 -15.75 -6.00
C MET A 243 -6.83 -16.39 -6.20
N ALA A 244 -7.43 -16.94 -5.13
CA ALA A 244 -8.84 -17.32 -5.10
C ALA A 244 -9.80 -16.12 -5.27
N ALA A 245 -9.31 -14.90 -5.09
CA ALA A 245 -10.08 -13.68 -5.31
C ALA A 245 -10.54 -13.53 -6.78
N PRO A 246 -11.59 -12.71 -7.03
CA PRO A 246 -11.95 -12.31 -8.39
C PRO A 246 -10.75 -11.66 -9.10
N THR A 247 -10.58 -11.93 -10.40
CA THR A 247 -9.42 -11.43 -11.16
C THR A 247 -9.19 -9.91 -11.05
N PRO A 248 -10.22 -9.03 -11.05
CA PRO A 248 -10.01 -7.60 -10.81
C PRO A 248 -9.37 -7.28 -9.45
N VAL A 249 -9.67 -8.06 -8.40
CA VAL A 249 -9.02 -7.92 -7.09
C VAL A 249 -7.56 -8.31 -7.19
N SER A 250 -7.27 -9.47 -7.79
CA SER A 250 -5.90 -9.95 -7.94
C SER A 250 -5.04 -8.96 -8.72
N ALA A 251 -5.57 -8.42 -9.82
CA ALA A 251 -4.89 -7.38 -10.59
C ALA A 251 -4.60 -6.16 -9.72
N TYR A 252 -5.57 -5.64 -8.96
CA TYR A 252 -5.35 -4.42 -8.18
C TYR A 252 -4.43 -4.62 -6.97
N LEU A 253 -4.67 -5.66 -6.16
CA LEU A 253 -3.96 -5.92 -4.91
C LEU A 253 -2.52 -6.39 -5.15
N HIS A 254 -2.31 -7.23 -6.17
CA HIS A 254 -1.04 -7.92 -6.39
C HIS A 254 -0.19 -7.29 -7.50
N SER A 255 -0.78 -6.42 -8.31
CA SER A 255 -0.01 -5.52 -9.16
C SER A 255 0.26 -4.21 -8.41
N ALA A 256 -0.74 -3.35 -8.22
CA ALA A 256 -0.48 -1.93 -7.95
C ALA A 256 -0.42 -1.50 -6.48
N THR A 257 -1.00 -2.26 -5.54
CA THR A 257 -1.40 -1.69 -4.25
C THR A 257 -0.91 -2.46 -3.02
N MET A 258 -1.63 -3.50 -2.58
CA MET A 258 -1.41 -4.16 -1.28
C MET A 258 0.02 -4.63 -1.10
N VAL A 259 0.54 -5.37 -2.09
CA VAL A 259 1.91 -5.90 -2.03
C VAL A 259 2.98 -4.82 -2.14
N LYS A 260 2.61 -3.66 -2.68
CA LYS A 260 3.46 -2.48 -2.79
C LYS A 260 3.42 -1.60 -1.54
N ALA A 261 2.50 -1.81 -0.60
CA ALA A 261 2.50 -1.09 0.67
C ALA A 261 3.76 -1.37 1.51
N GLY A 262 4.23 -2.63 1.54
CA GLY A 262 5.50 -3.00 2.18
C GLY A 262 6.70 -2.32 1.51
N VAL A 263 6.74 -2.34 0.18
CA VAL A 263 7.79 -1.67 -0.60
C VAL A 263 7.77 -0.15 -0.38
N PHE A 264 6.59 0.47 -0.40
CA PHE A 264 6.40 1.89 -0.11
C PHE A 264 6.96 2.25 1.26
N LEU A 265 6.66 1.44 2.28
CA LEU A 265 7.16 1.64 3.63
C LEU A 265 8.70 1.59 3.65
N LEU A 266 9.31 0.61 2.99
CA LEU A 266 10.77 0.54 2.87
C LEU A 266 11.36 1.78 2.18
N MET A 267 10.75 2.24 1.08
CA MET A 267 11.17 3.47 0.40
C MET A 267 11.02 4.70 1.29
N ARG A 268 9.92 4.79 2.04
CA ARG A 268 9.63 5.92 2.92
C ARG A 268 10.62 6.03 4.07
N PHE A 269 11.07 4.89 4.61
CA PHE A 269 12.03 4.84 5.71
C PHE A 269 13.49 4.68 5.25
N TRP A 270 13.73 4.58 3.94
CA TRP A 270 15.08 4.51 3.39
C TRP A 270 15.97 5.67 3.84
N PRO A 271 15.51 6.94 3.90
CA PRO A 271 16.33 8.03 4.44
C PRO A 271 16.76 7.85 5.90
N VAL A 272 16.03 7.05 6.68
CA VAL A 272 16.31 6.80 8.11
C VAL A 272 17.21 5.58 8.29
N PHE A 273 16.90 4.47 7.63
CA PHE A 273 17.55 3.17 7.87
C PHE A 273 18.47 2.70 6.75
N GLY A 274 18.31 3.27 5.54
CA GLY A 274 19.12 2.95 4.38
C GLY A 274 20.59 3.22 4.62
N GLU A 275 21.45 2.55 3.84
CA GLU A 275 22.92 2.66 3.93
C GLU A 275 23.53 2.10 5.23
N THR A 276 22.74 1.47 6.09
CA THR A 276 23.25 0.73 7.26
C THR A 276 23.57 -0.71 6.89
N GLU A 277 24.55 -1.32 7.56
CA GLU A 277 24.90 -2.73 7.35
C GLU A 277 23.71 -3.66 7.61
N MET A 278 22.95 -3.40 8.68
CA MET A 278 21.76 -4.19 9.02
C MET A 278 20.70 -4.12 7.92
N TRP A 279 20.47 -2.95 7.34
CA TRP A 279 19.58 -2.79 6.19
C TRP A 279 20.06 -3.59 4.99
N TYR A 280 21.35 -3.51 4.66
CA TYR A 280 21.93 -4.23 3.53
C TYR A 280 21.73 -5.74 3.64
N PHE A 281 22.11 -6.33 4.77
CA PHE A 281 22.00 -7.78 4.96
C PHE A 281 20.54 -8.25 5.05
N VAL A 282 19.68 -7.53 5.76
CA VAL A 282 18.30 -7.97 5.97
C VAL A 282 17.43 -7.69 4.75
N VAL A 283 17.36 -6.43 4.29
CA VAL A 283 16.49 -6.06 3.16
C VAL A 283 17.06 -6.58 1.84
N GLY A 284 18.37 -6.44 1.63
CA GLY A 284 19.05 -6.96 0.45
C GLY A 284 19.06 -8.49 0.40
N GLY A 285 19.46 -9.15 1.49
CA GLY A 285 19.52 -10.60 1.56
C GLY A 285 18.16 -11.29 1.45
N LEU A 286 17.13 -10.78 2.16
CA LEU A 286 15.77 -11.32 2.03
C LEU A 286 15.14 -10.98 0.68
N GLY A 287 15.45 -9.81 0.10
CA GLY A 287 15.04 -9.44 -1.26
C GLY A 287 15.61 -10.40 -2.30
N LEU A 288 16.91 -10.68 -2.25
CA LEU A 288 17.57 -11.66 -3.12
C LEU A 288 16.98 -13.07 -2.94
N THR A 289 16.79 -13.50 -1.70
CA THR A 289 16.19 -14.82 -1.42
C THR A 289 14.78 -14.92 -2.00
N THR A 290 13.96 -13.88 -1.80
CA THR A 290 12.59 -13.82 -2.33
C THR A 290 12.57 -13.80 -3.86
N LEU A 291 13.48 -13.05 -4.48
CA LEU A 291 13.66 -13.00 -5.94
C LEU A 291 13.87 -14.41 -6.50
N LEU A 292 14.83 -15.15 -5.96
CA LEU A 292 15.21 -16.49 -6.40
C LEU A 292 14.12 -17.52 -6.11
N VAL A 293 13.57 -17.54 -4.88
CA VAL A 293 12.49 -18.46 -4.49
C VAL A 293 11.24 -18.22 -5.33
N GLY A 294 10.86 -16.96 -5.54
CA GLY A 294 9.71 -16.61 -6.38
C GLY A 294 9.89 -17.07 -7.82
N ALA A 295 11.07 -16.83 -8.41
CA ALA A 295 11.37 -17.26 -9.78
C ALA A 295 11.36 -18.77 -9.92
N TRP A 296 12.01 -19.49 -8.99
CA TRP A 296 12.06 -20.94 -8.97
C TRP A 296 10.66 -21.55 -8.86
N CYS A 297 9.86 -21.11 -7.89
CA CYS A 297 8.50 -21.61 -7.69
C CYS A 297 7.57 -21.33 -8.89
N ALA A 298 7.77 -20.20 -9.60
CA ALA A 298 6.96 -19.84 -10.77
C ALA A 298 7.10 -20.82 -11.92
N ILE A 299 8.30 -21.38 -12.15
CA ILE A 299 8.59 -22.35 -13.23
C ILE A 299 7.75 -23.63 -13.07
N PHE A 300 7.45 -24.03 -11.82
CA PHE A 300 6.71 -25.25 -11.51
C PHE A 300 5.20 -25.03 -11.32
N GLN A 301 4.68 -23.83 -11.57
CA GLN A 301 3.23 -23.59 -11.52
C GLN A 301 2.56 -24.08 -12.80
N HIS A 302 1.43 -24.76 -12.64
CA HIS A 302 0.65 -25.32 -13.75
C HIS A 302 -0.56 -24.47 -14.11
N ASP A 303 -0.86 -23.43 -13.33
CA ASP A 303 -1.94 -22.46 -13.59
C ASP A 303 -1.39 -21.03 -13.70
N LEU A 304 -2.06 -20.22 -14.53
CA LEU A 304 -1.62 -18.85 -14.82
C LEU A 304 -1.65 -17.94 -13.58
N LYS A 305 -2.62 -18.11 -12.67
CA LYS A 305 -2.74 -17.23 -11.50
C LYS A 305 -1.63 -17.51 -10.49
N GLY A 306 -1.33 -18.78 -10.23
CA GLY A 306 -0.20 -19.23 -9.42
C GLY A 306 1.12 -18.73 -9.98
N LEU A 307 1.35 -18.89 -11.30
CA LEU A 307 2.53 -18.37 -11.97
C LEU A 307 2.68 -16.86 -11.80
N LEU A 308 1.59 -16.10 -12.03
CA LEU A 308 1.60 -14.65 -11.88
C LEU A 308 1.87 -14.22 -10.43
N ALA A 309 1.36 -14.95 -9.44
CA ALA A 309 1.63 -14.70 -8.01
C ALA A 309 3.12 -14.86 -7.67
N TYR A 310 3.74 -15.96 -8.10
CA TYR A 310 5.17 -16.18 -7.83
C TYR A 310 6.07 -15.25 -8.63
N SER A 311 5.67 -14.88 -9.85
CA SER A 311 6.33 -13.80 -10.58
C SER A 311 6.22 -12.47 -9.82
N THR A 312 5.06 -12.12 -9.27
CA THR A 312 4.93 -10.92 -8.40
C THR A 312 5.86 -11.00 -7.19
N ILE A 313 5.92 -12.13 -6.48
CA ILE A 313 6.84 -12.35 -5.35
C ILE A 313 8.29 -12.07 -5.78
N SER A 314 8.69 -12.65 -6.91
CA SER A 314 10.04 -12.50 -7.46
C SER A 314 10.39 -11.03 -7.75
N HIS A 315 9.49 -10.30 -8.41
CA HIS A 315 9.69 -8.89 -8.74
C HIS A 315 9.68 -7.98 -7.49
N LEU A 316 8.89 -8.28 -6.47
CA LEU A 316 8.95 -7.56 -5.19
C LEU A 316 10.26 -7.84 -4.46
N GLY A 317 10.77 -9.08 -4.55
CA GLY A 317 12.10 -9.45 -4.10
C GLY A 317 13.20 -8.64 -4.80
N LEU A 318 13.11 -8.45 -6.12
CA LEU A 318 14.03 -7.57 -6.86
C LEU A 318 13.98 -6.12 -6.34
N ILE A 319 12.78 -5.57 -6.11
CA ILE A 319 12.65 -4.20 -5.60
C ILE A 319 13.27 -4.08 -4.20
N CYS A 320 13.04 -5.05 -3.31
CA CYS A 320 13.65 -5.08 -1.99
C CYS A 320 15.17 -5.22 -2.07
N LEU A 321 15.69 -6.07 -2.96
CA LEU A 321 17.13 -6.21 -3.20
C LEU A 321 17.74 -4.85 -3.60
N LEU A 322 17.14 -4.18 -4.59
CA LEU A 322 17.61 -2.88 -5.08
C LEU A 322 17.61 -1.80 -3.98
N LEU A 323 16.58 -1.75 -3.13
CA LEU A 323 16.55 -0.88 -1.95
C LEU A 323 17.61 -1.27 -0.91
N GLY A 324 17.86 -2.57 -0.76
CA GLY A 324 18.85 -3.14 0.16
C GLY A 324 20.29 -2.79 -0.21
N LEU A 325 20.59 -2.57 -1.50
CA LEU A 325 21.93 -2.18 -1.96
C LEU A 325 22.43 -0.86 -1.36
N GLY A 326 21.55 -0.03 -0.76
CA GLY A 326 21.96 1.15 0.00
C GLY A 326 22.68 2.19 -0.85
N SER A 327 22.27 2.38 -2.10
CA SER A 327 22.77 3.44 -2.97
C SER A 327 21.62 4.19 -3.64
N ASP A 328 21.85 5.46 -3.98
CA ASP A 328 20.87 6.29 -4.68
C ASP A 328 20.41 5.65 -5.99
N LEU A 329 21.35 5.09 -6.77
CA LEU A 329 21.03 4.39 -8.01
C LEU A 329 20.15 3.16 -7.77
N GLY A 330 20.41 2.41 -6.68
CA GLY A 330 19.57 1.29 -6.26
C GLY A 330 18.16 1.74 -5.89
N ALA A 331 18.02 2.84 -5.15
CA ALA A 331 16.72 3.42 -4.80
C ALA A 331 15.94 3.90 -6.04
N ILE A 332 16.61 4.59 -6.98
CA ILE A 332 16.01 5.01 -8.25
C ILE A 332 15.55 3.80 -9.06
N ALA A 333 16.39 2.76 -9.18
CA ALA A 333 16.04 1.53 -9.90
C ALA A 333 14.85 0.81 -9.25
N ALA A 334 14.78 0.77 -7.91
CA ALA A 334 13.67 0.21 -7.17
C ALA A 334 12.35 0.97 -7.44
N ILE A 335 12.38 2.30 -7.44
CA ILE A 335 11.21 3.15 -7.76
C ILE A 335 10.77 2.92 -9.21
N PHE A 336 11.72 2.96 -10.15
CA PHE A 336 11.43 2.72 -11.57
C PHE A 336 10.79 1.35 -11.79
N HIS A 337 11.38 0.30 -11.22
CA HIS A 337 10.84 -1.05 -11.38
C HIS A 337 9.51 -1.26 -10.67
N THR A 338 9.23 -0.52 -9.59
CA THR A 338 7.92 -0.51 -8.93
C THR A 338 6.83 -0.03 -9.89
N ILE A 339 7.08 1.05 -10.63
CA ILE A 339 6.18 1.57 -11.66
C ILE A 339 6.05 0.56 -12.79
N ASN A 340 7.18 0.08 -13.33
CA ASN A 340 7.20 -0.88 -14.43
C ASN A 340 6.36 -2.12 -14.09
N HIS A 341 6.62 -2.73 -12.93
CA HIS A 341 5.89 -3.88 -12.44
C HIS A 341 4.40 -3.59 -12.22
N ALA A 342 4.02 -2.41 -11.71
CA ALA A 342 2.60 -2.07 -11.59
C ALA A 342 1.89 -1.99 -12.96
N THR A 343 2.60 -1.60 -14.01
CA THR A 343 2.00 -1.39 -15.33
C THR A 343 1.82 -2.71 -16.10
N PHE A 344 2.82 -3.60 -16.10
CA PHE A 344 2.75 -4.82 -16.90
C PHE A 344 2.08 -6.01 -16.20
N LYS A 345 1.99 -5.98 -14.86
CA LYS A 345 1.42 -7.08 -14.07
C LYS A 345 -0.09 -6.96 -13.95
#